data_AF-A0A345XPS2-F1
#
_entry.id   AF-A0A345XPS2-F1
#
_cell.length_a   1.000
_cell.length_b   1.000
_cell.length_c   1.000
_cell.angle_alpha   90.00
_cell.angle_beta   90.00
_cell.angle_gamma   90.00
#
_symmetry.space_group_name_H-M   'P 1'
#
loop_
_entity.id
_entity.type
_entity.pdbx_description
1 polymer ?
#
loop_
_entity_poly.entity_id
_entity_poly.type
_entity_poly.pdbx_seq_one_letter_code
_entity_poly.pdbx_strand_id
1 'polypeptide(L)' 'MKGTEMVARVCRSVRSRWHRARCVRRGGDRGMATAEYAVGTIAACAFAAVLYKILTSAGVGSALQQMIEKALNAAG' A
#
# COMPACT_ATOMS: atom_id res chain seq x y z
N MET A 1 -23.01 2.88 -12.86
CA MET A 1 -22.69 4.17 -12.19
C MET A 1 -22.69 4.08 -10.65
N LYS A 2 -22.26 2.97 -10.01
CA LYS A 2 -22.23 2.82 -8.54
C LYS A 2 -20.85 3.10 -7.89
N GLY A 3 -19.82 3.33 -8.70
CA GLY A 3 -18.42 3.41 -8.24
C GLY A 3 -18.05 4.74 -7.57
N THR A 4 -18.61 5.87 -8.01
CA THR A 4 -18.23 7.21 -7.52
C THR A 4 -18.72 7.47 -6.10
N GLU A 5 -19.92 6.99 -5.74
CA GLU A 5 -20.47 7.10 -4.39
C GLU A 5 -19.71 6.25 -3.37
N MET A 6 -19.20 5.10 -3.81
CA MET A 6 -18.36 4.21 -3.01
C MET A 6 -17.03 4.88 -2.67
N VAL A 7 -16.37 5.51 -3.66
CA VAL A 7 -15.13 6.28 -3.44
C VAL A 7 -15.38 7.45 -2.47
N ALA A 8 -16.47 8.19 -2.65
CA ALA A 8 -16.81 9.31 -1.76
C ALA A 8 -17.12 8.84 -0.32
N ARG A 9 -17.79 7.71 -0.14
CA ARG A 9 -18.04 7.09 1.19
C ARG A 9 -16.75 6.63 1.85
N VAL A 10 -15.85 5.98 1.11
CA VAL A 10 -14.54 5.54 1.60
C VAL A 10 -13.70 6.76 2.02
N CYS A 11 -13.60 7.79 1.17
CA CYS A 11 -12.87 9.03 1.50
C CYS A 11 -13.39 9.72 2.75
N ARG A 12 -14.73 9.84 2.92
CA ARG A 12 -15.33 10.44 4.12
C ARG A 12 -15.09 9.61 5.38
N SER A 13 -15.21 8.29 5.27
CA SER A 13 -14.94 7.36 6.39
C SER A 13 -13.48 7.46 6.85
N VAL A 14 -12.53 7.41 5.91
CA VAL A 14 -11.09 7.54 6.19
C VAL A 14 -10.79 8.89 6.83
N ARG A 15 -11.34 9.99 6.29
CA ARG A 15 -11.13 11.34 6.86
C ARG A 15 -11.63 11.45 8.30
N SER A 16 -12.82 10.93 8.60
CA SER A 16 -13.38 10.98 9.97
C SER A 16 -12.55 10.17 10.98
N ARG A 17 -11.96 9.05 10.56
CA ARG A 17 -11.07 8.23 11.39
C ARG A 17 -9.74 8.93 11.64
N TRP A 18 -9.18 9.59 10.63
CA TRP A 18 -7.96 10.40 10.76
C TRP A 18 -8.11 11.57 11.74
N HIS A 19 -9.26 12.25 11.76
CA HIS A 19 -9.51 13.32 12.72
C HIS A 19 -9.58 12.80 14.17
N ARG A 20 -10.28 11.68 14.41
CA ARG A 20 -10.34 11.05 15.74
C ARG A 20 -8.98 10.54 16.22
N ALA A 21 -8.22 9.89 15.33
CA ALA A 21 -6.86 9.42 15.65
C ALA A 21 -5.92 10.57 16.04
N ARG A 22 -6.08 11.75 15.42
CA ARG A 22 -5.30 12.95 15.77
C ARG A 22 -5.64 13.54 17.15
N CYS A 23 -6.90 13.50 17.57
CA CYS A 23 -7.30 13.98 18.90
C CYS A 23 -6.74 13.10 20.03
N VAL A 24 -6.77 11.77 19.86
CA VAL A 24 -6.27 10.80 20.85
C VAL A 24 -4.75 10.90 21.04
N ARG A 25 -4.03 11.30 19.99
CA ARG A 25 -2.55 11.36 19.97
C ARG A 25 -1.95 12.46 20.86
N ARG A 26 -2.76 13.43 21.33
CA ARG A 26 -2.31 14.54 22.21
C ARG A 26 -2.14 14.18 23.69
N GLY A 27 -2.54 12.98 24.14
CA GLY A 27 -2.57 12.62 25.56
C GLY A 27 -1.60 11.52 26.02
N GLY A 28 -0.64 11.06 25.20
CA GLY A 28 0.01 9.74 25.41
C GLY A 28 1.50 9.62 25.08
N ASP A 29 2.35 10.55 25.54
CA ASP A 29 3.79 10.55 25.22
C ASP A 29 4.56 9.29 25.69
N ARG A 30 4.14 8.60 26.77
CA ARG A 30 4.88 7.42 27.29
C ARG A 30 4.72 6.14 26.46
N GLY A 31 3.63 6.00 25.69
CA GLY A 31 3.38 4.83 24.83
C GLY A 31 3.69 5.07 23.35
N MET A 32 4.09 6.30 23.01
CA MET A 32 4.22 6.73 21.61
C MET A 32 5.39 6.05 20.91
N ALA A 33 6.52 5.85 21.59
CA ALA A 33 7.70 5.20 21.00
C ALA A 33 7.42 3.73 20.62
N THR A 34 6.81 2.91 21.49
CA THR A 34 6.50 1.50 21.17
C THR A 34 5.42 1.39 20.08
N ALA A 35 4.40 2.26 20.12
CA ALA A 35 3.36 2.29 19.10
C ALA A 35 3.91 2.76 17.74
N GLU A 36 4.89 3.65 17.72
CA GLU A 36 5.55 4.13 16.50
C GLU A 36 6.29 3.01 15.79
N TYR A 37 7.10 2.22 16.51
CA TYR A 37 7.77 1.07 15.92
C TYR A 37 6.78 0.01 15.41
N ALA A 38 5.72 -0.29 16.17
CA ALA A 38 4.70 -1.25 15.77
C ALA A 38 3.91 -0.78 14.54
N VAL A 39 3.55 0.50 14.46
CA VAL A 39 2.89 1.06 13.27
C VAL A 39 3.87 1.13 12.09
N GLY A 40 5.14 1.41 12.34
CA GLY A 40 6.20 1.41 11.33
C GLY A 40 6.37 0.05 10.66
N THR A 41 6.38 -1.04 11.43
CA THR A 41 6.45 -2.40 10.87
C THR A 41 5.17 -2.76 10.12
N ILE A 42 3.99 -2.44 10.65
CA ILE A 42 2.71 -2.68 9.96
C ILE A 42 2.66 -1.91 8.63
N ALA A 43 3.11 -0.65 8.61
CA ALA A 43 3.16 0.16 7.39
C ALA A 43 4.11 -0.45 6.35
N ALA A 44 5.30 -0.90 6.77
CA ALA A 44 6.25 -1.59 5.91
C ALA A 44 5.69 -2.90 5.34
N CYS A 45 5.04 -3.73 6.18
CA CYS A 45 4.40 -4.97 5.75
C CYS A 45 3.25 -4.71 4.77
N ALA A 46 2.43 -3.68 5.02
CA ALA A 46 1.35 -3.31 4.09
C ALA A 46 1.91 -2.87 2.73
N PHE A 47 2.98 -2.08 2.72
CA PHE A 47 3.67 -1.70 1.48
C PHE A 47 4.25 -2.91 0.75
N ALA A 48 4.91 -3.83 1.46
CA ALA A 48 5.42 -5.07 0.89
C ALA A 48 4.31 -5.95 0.28
N ALA A 49 3.14 -6.02 0.93
CA ALA A 49 1.99 -6.75 0.39
C ALA A 49 1.46 -6.14 -0.91
N VAL A 50 1.43 -4.81 -1.02
CA VAL A 50 1.06 -4.10 -2.25
C VAL A 50 2.09 -4.38 -3.35
N LEU A 51 3.39 -4.27 -3.05
CA LEU A 51 4.46 -4.58 -4.00
C LEU A 51 4.37 -6.04 -4.47
N TYR A 52 4.14 -6.99 -3.58
CA TYR A 52 3.94 -8.39 -3.94
C TYR A 52 2.79 -8.57 -4.93
N LYS A 53 1.65 -7.90 -4.70
CA LYS A 53 0.52 -7.94 -5.65
C LYS A 53 0.87 -7.35 -7.01
N ILE A 54 1.66 -6.29 -7.05
CA ILE A 54 2.13 -5.69 -8.31
C ILE A 54 3.05 -6.68 -9.03
N LEU A 55 4.05 -7.23 -8.33
CA LEU A 55 5.05 -8.15 -8.90
C LEU A 55 4.44 -9.46 -9.39
N THR A 56 3.43 -9.99 -8.71
CA THR A 56 2.74 -11.23 -9.10
C THR A 56 1.60 -10.98 -10.10
N SER A 57 1.41 -9.75 -10.56
CA SER A 57 0.41 -9.46 -11.58
C SER A 57 0.83 -10.02 -12.95
N ALA A 58 -0.15 -10.44 -13.75
CA ALA A 58 0.09 -10.98 -15.10
C ALA A 58 0.86 -9.99 -16.00
N GLY A 59 0.60 -8.68 -15.86
CA GLY A 59 1.28 -7.65 -16.63
C GLY A 59 2.80 -7.58 -16.39
N VAL A 60 3.23 -7.71 -15.13
CA VAL A 60 4.66 -7.70 -14.78
C VAL A 60 5.35 -8.97 -15.28
N GLY A 61 4.70 -10.13 -15.12
CA GLY A 61 5.23 -11.40 -15.63
C GLY A 61 5.43 -11.39 -17.15
N SER A 62 4.41 -10.96 -17.91
CA SER A 62 4.50 -10.85 -19.37
C SER A 62 5.57 -9.85 -19.83
N ALA A 63 5.74 -8.72 -19.12
CA ALA A 63 6.78 -7.75 -19.44
C ALA A 63 8.19 -8.35 -19.25
N LEU A 64 8.43 -9.07 -18.15
CA LEU A 64 9.69 -9.76 -17.91
C LEU A 64 9.96 -10.84 -18.97
N GLN A 65 8.94 -11.63 -19.31
CA GLN A 65 9.06 -12.65 -20.35
C GLN A 65 9.46 -12.03 -21.70
N GLN A 66 8.80 -10.96 -22.13
CA GLN A 66 9.14 -10.26 -23.37
C GLN A 66 10.56 -9.67 -23.35
N MET A 67 11.02 -9.15 -22.21
CA MET A 67 12.40 -8.66 -22.07
C MET A 67 13.41 -9.80 -22.25
N ILE A 68 13.14 -10.97 -21.67
CA ILE A 68 14.01 -12.15 -21.79
C ILE A 68 14.01 -12.67 -23.24
N GLU A 69 12.85 -12.80 -23.87
CA GLU A 69 12.74 -13.22 -25.29
C GLU A 69 13.51 -12.27 -26.22
N LYS A 70 13.39 -10.95 -26.02
CA LYS A 70 14.17 -9.96 -26.78
C LYS A 70 15.68 -10.10 -26.55
N ALA A 71 16.12 -10.34 -25.31
CA ALA A 71 17.53 -10.50 -25.00
C ALA A 71 18.11 -11.78 -25.65
N LEU A 72 17.36 -12.88 -25.64
CA LEU A 72 17.74 -14.13 -26.30
C LEU A 72 17.80 -13.98 -27.82
N ASN A 73 16.82 -13.33 -28.43
CA ASN A 73 16.78 -13.11 -29.88
C ASN A 73 17.83 -12.11 -30.37
N ALA A 74 18.36 -11.24 -29.51
CA ALA A 74 19.45 -10.34 -29.85
C ALA A 74 20.84 -10.99 -29.69
N ALA A 75 20.94 -12.10 -28.95
CA ALA A 75 22.19 -12.79 -28.67
C ALA A 75 22.49 -13.95 -29.65
N GLY A 76 21.47 -14.45 -30.36
CA GLY A 76 21.61 -15.44 -31.44
C GLY A 76 21.53 -14.79 -32.81
#